data_AF-A0A4Y9ZGX3-F1
#
_entry.id   AF-A0A4Y9ZGX3-F1
#
_cell.length_a   1.000
_cell.length_b   1.000
_cell.length_c   1.000
_cell.angle_alpha   90.00
_cell.angle_beta   90.00
_cell.angle_gamma   90.00
#
_symmetry.space_group_name_H-M   'P 1'
#
loop_
_entity.id
_entity.type
_entity.pdbx_description
1 polymer ?
#
loop_
_entity_poly.entity_id
_entity_poly.type
_entity_poly.pdbx_seq_one_letter_code
_entity_poly.pdbx_strand_id
1 'polypeptide(L)'
;MDSLLTRDLTPLLEHEFVTQWDCYDKIYQPLNGALMRFHQHSPYLCEAFHIMATSPPPRASSTDWGALLYLKLWRRLVAEGIPPFKILPFCFSDARSCRLDNRLPDPFVPDPKDRRWTLGLTRDEGGGLDKRLQKIFAVHLHNQWEKDFPQDGWVRRLLLQRYQDKLSSNNGQTRAEGEL
;
A
#
# COMPACT_ATOMS: atom_id res chain seq x y z
N MET A 1 0.69 -1.28 -12.51
CA MET A 1 0.90 -1.43 -11.06
C MET A 1 1.25 -0.06 -10.52
N ASP A 2 0.52 0.47 -9.54
CA ASP A 2 0.58 1.88 -9.13
C ASP A 2 1.09 2.07 -7.69
N SER A 3 2.02 1.21 -7.25
CA SER A 3 2.55 1.27 -5.88
C SER A 3 4.00 0.81 -5.83
N LEU A 4 4.81 1.52 -5.04
CA LEU A 4 6.16 1.09 -4.69
C LEU A 4 6.11 0.42 -3.32
N LEU A 5 6.51 -0.85 -3.25
CA LEU A 5 6.68 -1.52 -1.96
C LEU A 5 7.90 -0.92 -1.25
N THR A 6 7.78 -0.74 0.06
CA THR A 6 8.83 -0.16 0.92
C THR A 6 9.37 -1.13 1.95
N ARG A 7 8.67 -2.26 2.14
CA ARG A 7 9.14 -3.41 2.92
C ARG A 7 8.43 -4.68 2.49
N ASP A 8 8.88 -5.76 3.09
CA ASP A 8 8.23 -7.06 3.04
C ASP A 8 6.80 -7.01 3.64
N LEU A 9 5.85 -7.62 2.95
CA LEU A 9 4.46 -7.79 3.39
C LEU A 9 4.30 -9.01 4.31
N THR A 10 5.31 -9.89 4.45
CA THR A 10 5.29 -11.11 5.26
C THR A 10 4.69 -10.93 6.65
N PRO A 11 4.98 -9.85 7.42
CA PRO A 11 4.35 -9.61 8.71
C PRO A 11 2.82 -9.47 8.68
N LEU A 12 2.23 -9.19 7.52
CA LEU A 12 0.78 -9.09 7.34
C LEU A 12 0.15 -10.42 6.86
N LEU A 13 0.97 -11.39 6.45
CA LEU A 13 0.48 -12.61 5.79
C LEU A 13 -0.14 -13.62 6.76
N GLU A 14 -0.07 -13.40 8.07
CA GLU A 14 -0.83 -14.21 9.04
C GLU A 14 -2.32 -13.85 9.08
N HIS A 15 -2.71 -12.71 8.50
CA HIS A 15 -4.07 -12.21 8.54
C HIS A 15 -4.66 -12.12 7.14
N GLU A 16 -5.98 -12.31 7.04
CA GLU A 16 -6.73 -11.84 5.88
C GLU A 16 -7.12 -10.39 6.11
N PHE A 17 -6.90 -9.55 5.11
CA PHE A 17 -7.15 -8.13 5.26
C PHE A 17 -7.56 -7.44 3.97
N VAL A 18 -8.23 -6.30 4.14
CA VAL A 18 -8.53 -5.34 3.08
C VAL A 18 -8.05 -3.96 3.54
N THR A 19 -7.41 -3.21 2.65
CA THR A 19 -7.04 -1.82 2.95
C THR A 19 -8.24 -0.90 3.05
N GLN A 20 -8.17 -0.03 4.04
CA GLN A 20 -9.08 1.08 4.23
C GLN A 20 -8.91 2.16 3.15
N TRP A 21 -9.95 2.94 2.87
CA TRP A 21 -9.81 4.23 2.18
C TRP A 21 -9.34 5.32 3.16
N ASP A 22 -8.86 6.47 2.65
CA ASP A 22 -8.66 7.66 3.50
C ASP A 22 -9.95 8.02 4.25
N CYS A 23 -9.81 8.44 5.52
CA CYS A 23 -10.93 8.67 6.42
C CYS A 23 -11.47 10.10 6.39
N TYR A 24 -10.99 10.96 5.47
CA TYR A 24 -11.34 12.38 5.50
C TYR A 24 -12.66 12.65 4.77
N ASP A 25 -12.79 12.16 3.53
CA ASP A 25 -13.87 12.61 2.64
C ASP A 25 -14.76 11.48 2.10
N LYS A 26 -14.53 10.22 2.51
CA LYS A 26 -15.22 9.04 1.94
C LYS A 26 -16.26 8.43 2.88
N ILE A 27 -17.35 9.15 3.09
CA ILE A 27 -18.50 8.64 3.84
C ILE A 27 -19.09 7.44 3.09
N TYR A 28 -19.30 6.31 3.79
CA TYR A 28 -19.84 5.05 3.26
C TYR A 28 -18.96 4.28 2.25
N GLN A 29 -17.69 4.66 2.09
CA GLN A 29 -16.71 3.87 1.31
C GLN A 29 -15.44 3.63 2.13
N PRO A 30 -15.55 2.94 3.29
CA PRO A 30 -14.44 2.82 4.22
C PRO A 30 -13.33 1.88 3.71
N LEU A 31 -13.59 1.07 2.68
CA LEU A 31 -12.66 0.06 2.17
C LEU A 31 -12.34 0.34 0.71
N ASN A 32 -11.07 0.22 0.31
CA ASN A 32 -10.64 0.45 -1.06
C ASN A 32 -10.17 -0.81 -1.78
N GLY A 33 -9.59 -1.76 -1.03
CA GLY A 33 -8.99 -2.96 -1.61
C GLY A 33 -7.78 -2.70 -2.52
N ALA A 34 -7.09 -1.56 -2.41
CA ALA A 34 -5.85 -1.30 -3.14
C ALA A 34 -4.77 -2.34 -2.80
N LEU A 35 -4.72 -2.80 -1.55
CA LEU A 35 -4.03 -4.00 -1.14
C LEU A 35 -5.01 -4.89 -0.36
N MET A 36 -5.11 -6.14 -0.77
CA MET A 36 -5.91 -7.13 -0.08
C MET A 36 -5.17 -8.46 -0.06
N ARG A 37 -5.46 -9.26 0.97
CA ARG A 37 -4.87 -10.58 1.11
C ARG A 37 -5.90 -11.51 1.72
N PHE A 38 -6.13 -12.61 1.04
CA PHE A 38 -7.03 -13.69 1.45
C PHE A 38 -6.32 -15.03 1.24
N HIS A 39 -6.68 -16.02 2.04
CA HIS A 39 -6.22 -17.39 1.82
C HIS A 39 -6.89 -18.00 0.58
N GLN A 40 -6.24 -19.00 -0.02
CA GLN A 40 -6.76 -19.72 -1.19
C GLN A 40 -8.19 -20.27 -0.96
N HIS A 41 -8.49 -20.70 0.27
CA HIS A 41 -9.79 -21.23 0.67
C HIS A 41 -10.48 -20.32 1.70
N SER A 42 -10.44 -19.01 1.45
CA SER A 42 -11.05 -18.01 2.33
C SER A 42 -12.58 -18.09 2.32
N PRO A 43 -13.23 -18.25 3.49
CA PRO A 43 -14.69 -18.14 3.56
C PRO A 43 -15.19 -16.74 3.18
N TYR A 44 -14.36 -15.70 3.40
CA TYR A 44 -14.69 -14.32 3.01
C TYR A 44 -14.75 -14.15 1.50
N LEU A 45 -13.84 -14.79 0.75
CA LEU A 45 -13.89 -14.78 -0.71
C LEU A 45 -15.09 -15.55 -1.24
N CYS A 46 -15.43 -16.70 -0.64
CA CYS A 46 -16.65 -17.43 -1.00
C CYS A 46 -17.89 -16.56 -0.84
N GLU A 47 -18.02 -15.83 0.28
CA GLU A 47 -19.14 -14.92 0.50
C GLU A 47 -19.10 -13.71 -0.45
N ALA A 48 -17.91 -13.18 -0.76
CA ALA A 48 -17.76 -12.12 -1.77
C ALA A 48 -18.30 -12.57 -3.14
N PHE A 49 -17.92 -13.77 -3.59
CA PHE A 49 -18.42 -14.33 -4.85
C PHE A 49 -19.90 -14.65 -4.80
N HIS A 50 -20.41 -15.13 -3.66
CA HIS A 50 -21.83 -15.34 -3.47
C HIS A 50 -22.61 -14.02 -3.58
N ILE A 51 -22.12 -12.93 -2.98
CA ILE A 51 -22.69 -11.59 -3.14
C ILE A 51 -22.70 -11.18 -4.62
N MET A 52 -21.59 -11.35 -5.34
CA MET A 52 -21.48 -10.98 -6.76
C MET A 52 -22.45 -11.80 -7.63
N ALA A 53 -22.58 -13.10 -7.36
CA ALA A 53 -23.44 -14.01 -8.13
C ALA A 53 -24.94 -13.79 -7.89
N THR A 54 -25.32 -13.29 -6.72
CA THR A 54 -26.73 -13.11 -6.32
C THR A 54 -27.22 -11.66 -6.34
N SER A 55 -26.31 -10.69 -6.54
CA SER A 55 -26.65 -9.27 -6.66
C SER A 55 -26.79 -8.85 -8.13
N PRO A 56 -27.44 -7.71 -8.41
CA PRO A 56 -27.43 -7.15 -9.75
C PRO A 56 -26.00 -6.93 -10.28
N PRO A 57 -25.80 -7.00 -11.61
CA PRO A 57 -24.52 -6.65 -12.23
C PRO A 57 -24.05 -5.24 -11.82
N PRO A 58 -22.74 -4.99 -11.80
CA PRO A 58 -22.18 -3.72 -11.35
C PRO A 58 -22.57 -2.62 -12.34
N ARG A 59 -22.90 -1.44 -11.84
CA ARG A 59 -23.17 -0.28 -12.70
C ARG A 59 -21.88 0.14 -13.40
N ALA A 60 -22.00 0.67 -14.61
CA ALA A 60 -20.88 1.22 -15.35
C ALA A 60 -20.17 2.32 -14.53
N SER A 61 -18.83 2.33 -14.56
CA SER A 61 -17.99 3.31 -13.85
C SER A 61 -18.28 3.42 -12.34
N SER A 62 -18.65 2.32 -11.70
CA SER A 62 -18.94 2.25 -10.26
C SER A 62 -17.87 1.50 -9.47
N THR A 63 -18.03 1.50 -8.15
CA THR A 63 -17.23 0.68 -7.21
C THR A 63 -18.04 -0.48 -6.64
N ASP A 64 -19.10 -0.92 -7.34
CA ASP A 64 -20.05 -1.94 -6.88
C ASP A 64 -19.33 -3.28 -6.58
N TRP A 65 -18.38 -3.69 -7.41
CA TRP A 65 -17.51 -4.85 -7.19
C TRP A 65 -16.15 -4.51 -6.55
N GLY A 66 -16.00 -3.28 -6.06
CA GLY A 66 -14.83 -2.82 -5.31
C GLY A 66 -15.23 -2.41 -3.89
N ALA A 67 -15.03 -1.13 -3.56
CA ALA A 67 -15.31 -0.57 -2.24
C ALA A 67 -16.67 -0.97 -1.64
N LEU A 68 -17.73 -0.99 -2.46
CA LEU A 68 -19.08 -1.32 -2.00
C LEU A 68 -19.25 -2.82 -1.72
N LEU A 69 -18.63 -3.69 -2.53
CA LEU A 69 -18.59 -5.14 -2.28
C LEU A 69 -17.92 -5.43 -0.93
N TYR A 70 -16.76 -4.83 -0.68
CA TYR A 70 -16.02 -5.06 0.57
C TYR A 70 -16.81 -4.59 1.79
N LEU A 71 -17.49 -3.43 1.69
CA LEU A 71 -18.36 -2.94 2.76
C LEU A 71 -19.58 -3.84 2.97
N LYS A 72 -20.21 -4.32 1.89
CA LYS A 72 -21.36 -5.24 1.97
C LYS A 72 -20.96 -6.57 2.60
N LEU A 73 -19.82 -7.14 2.20
CA LEU A 73 -19.24 -8.33 2.80
C LEU A 73 -18.99 -8.13 4.30
N TRP A 74 -18.29 -7.05 4.68
CA TRP A 74 -18.03 -6.74 6.08
C TRP A 74 -19.32 -6.65 6.90
N ARG A 75 -20.35 -5.97 6.37
CA ARG A 75 -21.66 -5.84 7.03
C ARG A 75 -22.38 -7.18 7.19
N ARG A 76 -22.33 -8.06 6.19
CA ARG A 76 -22.92 -9.41 6.29
C ARG A 76 -22.25 -10.24 7.37
N LEU A 77 -20.92 -10.25 7.41
CA LEU A 77 -20.16 -10.98 8.43
C LEU A 77 -20.55 -10.50 9.83
N VAL A 78 -20.58 -9.18 10.05
CA VAL A 78 -20.95 -8.60 11.35
C VAL A 78 -22.41 -8.89 11.73
N ALA A 79 -23.34 -8.83 10.78
CA ALA A 79 -24.74 -9.14 11.03
C ALA A 79 -24.96 -10.59 11.49
N GLU A 80 -24.15 -11.52 10.98
CA GLU A 80 -24.17 -12.94 11.35
C GLU A 80 -23.27 -13.27 12.56
N GLY A 81 -22.69 -12.26 13.22
CA GLY A 81 -21.79 -12.47 14.36
C GLY A 81 -20.43 -13.11 14.00
N ILE A 82 -20.06 -13.11 12.72
CA ILE A 82 -18.78 -13.64 12.23
C ILE A 82 -17.72 -12.54 12.29
N PRO A 83 -16.56 -12.78 12.93
CA PRO A 83 -15.44 -11.83 12.91
C PRO A 83 -15.00 -11.56 11.45
N PRO A 84 -15.00 -10.30 11.01
CA PRO A 84 -14.57 -9.95 9.67
C PRO A 84 -13.05 -10.01 9.52
N PHE A 85 -12.58 -10.01 8.26
CA PHE A 85 -11.18 -9.79 7.92
C PHE A 85 -10.63 -8.50 8.56
N LYS A 86 -9.31 -8.44 8.76
CA LYS A 86 -8.64 -7.28 9.33
C LYS A 86 -8.68 -6.08 8.38
N ILE A 87 -8.67 -4.88 8.93
CA ILE A 87 -8.61 -3.65 8.13
C ILE A 87 -7.19 -3.11 8.23
N LEU A 88 -6.49 -3.03 7.09
CA LEU A 88 -5.17 -2.40 7.03
C LEU A 88 -5.37 -0.88 6.85
N PRO A 89 -4.94 -0.03 7.80
CA PRO A 89 -5.16 1.41 7.67
C PRO A 89 -4.45 1.98 6.44
N PHE A 90 -5.13 2.86 5.70
CA PHE A 90 -4.66 3.40 4.42
C PHE A 90 -3.25 4.02 4.52
N CYS A 91 -2.92 4.67 5.63
CA CYS A 91 -1.62 5.33 5.85
C CYS A 91 -0.43 4.36 5.84
N PHE A 92 -0.65 3.04 5.91
CA PHE A 92 0.38 2.02 5.74
C PHE A 92 0.71 1.70 4.27
N SER A 93 -0.20 1.96 3.32
CA SER A 93 0.01 1.69 1.89
C SER A 93 -0.04 2.95 1.02
N ASP A 94 -0.64 4.02 1.52
CA ASP A 94 -0.77 5.33 0.90
C ASP A 94 -0.39 6.42 1.89
N ALA A 95 0.91 6.46 2.19
CA ALA A 95 1.41 7.35 3.22
C ALA A 95 1.41 8.85 2.80
N ARG A 96 1.11 9.15 1.53
CA ARG A 96 0.89 10.53 1.04
C ARG A 96 -0.42 11.10 1.58
N SER A 97 -1.41 10.24 1.80
CA SER A 97 -2.75 10.60 2.26
C SER A 97 -2.85 10.67 3.79
N CYS A 98 -1.79 10.41 4.55
CA CYS A 98 -1.80 10.54 6.01
C CYS A 98 -2.02 12.00 6.48
N ARG A 99 -2.21 12.18 7.79
CA ARG A 99 -2.25 13.51 8.42
C ARG A 99 -1.00 14.33 8.08
N LEU A 100 -1.14 15.66 8.01
CA LEU A 100 -0.09 16.60 7.59
C LEU A 100 1.23 16.46 8.36
N ASP A 101 1.14 16.14 9.65
CA ASP A 101 2.27 15.96 10.55
C ASP A 101 3.08 14.68 10.26
N ASN A 102 2.53 13.76 9.46
CA ASN A 102 3.07 12.42 9.26
C ASN A 102 3.00 11.92 7.80
N ARG A 103 2.49 12.74 6.87
CA ARG A 103 2.40 12.42 5.45
C ARG A 103 3.78 12.42 4.79
N LEU A 104 3.99 11.49 3.86
CA LEU A 104 5.18 11.52 3.03
C LEU A 104 5.15 12.72 2.07
N PRO A 105 6.33 13.25 1.71
CA PRO A 105 6.43 14.20 0.61
C PRO A 105 5.92 13.59 -0.70
N ASP A 106 5.55 14.46 -1.65
CA ASP A 106 5.21 14.03 -3.01
C ASP A 106 6.43 13.32 -3.64
N PRO A 107 6.28 12.10 -4.18
CA PRO A 107 7.37 11.35 -4.80
C PRO A 107 7.91 12.00 -6.09
N PHE A 108 7.12 12.85 -6.75
CA PHE A 108 7.47 13.46 -8.04
C PHE A 108 8.02 14.88 -7.91
N VAL A 109 8.03 15.45 -6.69
CA VAL A 109 8.55 16.80 -6.44
C VAL A 109 10.00 16.71 -5.95
N PRO A 110 10.93 17.53 -6.47
CA PRO A 110 12.30 17.58 -5.97
C PRO A 110 12.36 17.86 -4.48
N ASP A 111 13.36 17.30 -3.81
CA ASP A 111 13.62 17.61 -2.40
C ASP A 111 14.01 19.09 -2.24
N PRO A 112 13.57 19.75 -1.16
CA PRO A 112 14.02 21.11 -0.87
C PRO A 112 15.52 21.12 -0.57
N LYS A 113 16.19 22.26 -0.84
CA LYS A 113 17.66 22.39 -0.66
C LYS A 113 18.13 22.07 0.76
N ASP A 114 17.34 22.43 1.76
CA ASP A 114 17.61 22.17 3.18
C ASP A 114 17.17 20.76 3.64
N ARG A 115 16.64 19.95 2.72
CA ARG A 115 16.16 18.56 2.93
C ARG A 115 15.18 18.41 4.09
N ARG A 116 14.54 19.49 4.51
CA ARG A 116 13.59 19.44 5.61
C ARG A 116 12.34 18.64 5.24
N TRP A 117 11.77 18.05 6.27
CA TRP A 117 10.49 17.38 6.30
C TRP A 117 9.71 17.86 7.54
N THR A 118 8.59 17.20 7.82
CA THR A 118 7.64 17.56 8.88
C THR A 118 8.31 17.67 10.26
N LEU A 119 7.78 18.54 11.13
CA LEU A 119 8.18 18.67 12.53
C LEU A 119 9.71 18.78 12.76
N GLY A 120 10.44 19.42 11.84
CA GLY A 120 11.90 19.58 11.95
C GLY A 120 12.72 18.33 11.60
N LEU A 121 12.08 17.25 11.14
CA LEU A 121 12.75 16.05 10.63
C LEU A 121 13.32 16.29 9.24
N THR A 122 14.22 15.43 8.77
CA THR A 122 14.85 15.55 7.44
C THR A 122 14.57 14.35 6.52
N ARG A 123 14.87 14.57 5.24
CA ARG A 123 14.83 13.59 4.13
C ARG A 123 16.20 12.98 3.83
N ASP A 124 17.11 13.05 4.79
CA ASP A 124 18.42 12.43 4.67
C ASP A 124 18.34 10.92 4.92
N GLU A 125 19.36 10.20 4.46
CA GLU A 125 19.55 8.81 4.87
C GLU A 125 19.78 8.74 6.38
N GLY A 126 19.11 7.80 7.06
CA GLY A 126 19.03 7.74 8.52
C GLY A 126 18.15 8.83 9.16
N GLY A 127 17.62 9.76 8.36
CA GLY A 127 16.74 10.85 8.79
C GLY A 127 15.33 10.40 9.14
N GLY A 128 14.46 11.37 9.44
CA GLY A 128 13.09 11.07 9.88
C GLY A 128 12.23 10.43 8.80
N LEU A 129 12.37 10.87 7.55
CA LEU A 129 11.65 10.27 6.41
C LEU A 129 12.07 8.81 6.22
N ASP A 130 13.38 8.55 6.26
CA ASP A 130 13.93 7.21 6.08
C ASP A 130 13.42 6.23 7.16
N LYS A 131 13.47 6.65 8.43
CA LYS A 131 12.87 5.89 9.54
C LYS A 131 11.37 5.67 9.38
N ARG A 132 10.65 6.58 8.72
CA ARG A 132 9.21 6.45 8.45
C ARG A 132 8.93 5.46 7.32
N LEU A 133 9.77 5.40 6.28
CA LEU A 133 9.66 4.39 5.22
C LEU A 133 9.78 2.98 5.81
N GLN A 134 10.58 2.81 6.86
CA GLN A 134 10.65 1.59 7.68
C GLN A 134 9.44 1.36 8.60
N LYS A 135 8.34 2.13 8.48
CA LYS A 135 7.06 1.90 9.19
C LYS A 135 5.84 1.65 8.30
N ILE A 136 5.94 1.87 6.99
CA ILE A 136 4.86 1.66 6.03
C ILE A 136 5.18 0.50 5.08
N PHE A 137 4.19 -0.05 4.38
CA PHE A 137 4.36 -1.17 3.45
C PHE A 137 4.48 -0.72 2.00
N ALA A 138 3.82 0.36 1.61
CA ALA A 138 3.86 0.85 0.24
C ALA A 138 3.71 2.37 0.15
N VAL A 139 4.08 2.90 -1.02
CA VAL A 139 3.78 4.25 -1.50
C VAL A 139 2.91 4.13 -2.74
N HIS A 140 1.62 4.46 -2.61
CA HIS A 140 0.67 4.54 -3.71
C HIS A 140 0.97 5.78 -4.59
N LEU A 141 0.99 5.60 -5.91
CA LEU A 141 1.41 6.63 -6.87
C LEU A 141 0.24 7.40 -7.50
N HIS A 142 -1.01 7.00 -7.23
CA HIS A 142 -2.25 7.69 -7.66
C HIS A 142 -2.38 7.81 -9.19
N ASN A 143 -2.09 6.73 -9.90
CA ASN A 143 -2.06 6.55 -11.34
C ASN A 143 -1.03 7.44 -12.06
N GLN A 144 0.05 7.81 -11.38
CA GLN A 144 1.09 8.69 -11.91
C GLN A 144 2.36 7.91 -12.28
N TRP A 145 2.23 6.64 -12.69
CA TRP A 145 3.37 5.78 -13.05
C TRP A 145 4.17 6.28 -14.26
N GLU A 146 3.59 7.15 -15.11
CA GLU A 146 4.29 7.74 -16.26
C GLU A 146 5.22 8.89 -15.86
N LYS A 147 5.11 9.41 -14.63
CA LYS A 147 5.97 10.50 -14.16
C LYS A 147 7.31 9.97 -13.66
N ASP A 148 8.37 10.67 -14.03
CA ASP A 148 9.71 10.38 -13.53
C ASP A 148 9.90 10.82 -12.08
N PHE A 149 10.64 10.03 -11.31
CA PHE A 149 11.16 10.45 -10.02
C PHE A 149 12.38 11.36 -10.20
N PRO A 150 12.46 12.51 -9.52
CA PRO A 150 13.62 13.39 -9.55
C PRO A 150 14.91 12.64 -9.21
N GLN A 151 16.01 12.92 -9.93
CA GLN A 151 17.29 12.20 -9.78
C GLN A 151 17.82 12.22 -8.34
N ASP A 152 17.82 13.39 -7.70
CA ASP A 152 18.22 13.57 -6.29
C ASP A 152 17.03 13.50 -5.31
N GLY A 153 15.87 13.04 -5.77
CA GLY A 153 14.66 12.94 -4.96
C GLY A 153 14.73 11.81 -3.94
N TRP A 154 14.00 11.96 -2.85
CA TRP A 154 13.95 10.96 -1.77
C TRP A 154 13.55 9.56 -2.25
N VAL A 155 12.70 9.44 -3.28
CA VAL A 155 12.29 8.13 -3.83
C VAL A 155 13.50 7.38 -4.39
N ARG A 156 14.34 8.03 -5.20
CA ARG A 156 15.53 7.38 -5.73
C ARG A 156 16.54 7.10 -4.62
N ARG A 157 16.85 8.10 -3.81
CA ARG A 157 17.90 8.02 -2.78
C ARG A 157 17.57 7.04 -1.65
N LEU A 158 16.36 7.11 -1.09
CA LEU A 158 15.99 6.36 0.13
C LEU A 158 15.29 5.04 -0.16
N LEU A 159 14.75 4.85 -1.37
CA LEU A 159 13.95 3.68 -1.72
C LEU A 159 14.57 2.88 -2.88
N LEU A 160 14.60 3.42 -4.09
CA LEU A 160 14.97 2.65 -5.29
C LEU A 160 16.44 2.21 -5.26
N GLN A 161 17.36 3.08 -4.82
CA GLN A 161 18.78 2.74 -4.73
C GLN A 161 19.01 1.50 -3.86
N ARG A 162 18.31 1.37 -2.73
CA ARG A 162 18.45 0.21 -1.83
C ARG A 162 17.98 -1.09 -2.47
N TYR A 163 16.92 -1.03 -3.26
CA TYR A 163 16.49 -2.20 -4.04
C TYR A 163 17.52 -2.55 -5.11
N GLN A 164 18.06 -1.56 -5.81
CA GLN A 164 19.11 -1.76 -6.80
C GLN A 164 20.37 -2.37 -6.19
N ASP A 165 20.79 -1.92 -5.02
CA ASP A 165 21.94 -2.44 -4.30
C ASP A 165 21.73 -3.91 -3.91
N LYS A 166 20.55 -4.26 -3.36
CA LYS A 166 20.20 -5.64 -3.02
C LYS A 166 20.12 -6.56 -4.24
N LEU A 167 19.57 -6.08 -5.34
CA LEU A 167 19.44 -6.87 -6.58
C LEU A 167 20.80 -7.07 -7.24
N SER A 168 21.68 -6.07 -7.20
CA SER A 168 23.04 -6.17 -7.73
C SER A 168 23.93 -7.07 -6.87
N SER A 169 23.80 -7.03 -5.54
CA SER A 169 24.53 -7.93 -4.64
C SER A 169 24.14 -9.40 -4.82
N ASN A 170 22.85 -9.69 -5.05
CA ASN A 170 22.38 -11.06 -5.25
C ASN A 170 22.84 -11.68 -6.58
N ASN A 171 22.97 -10.86 -7.64
CA ASN A 171 23.51 -11.32 -8.92
C ASN A 171 25.01 -11.65 -8.88
N GLY A 172 25.74 -11.17 -7.87
CA GLY A 172 27.14 -11.54 -7.62
C GLY A 172 27.32 -12.91 -6.97
N GLN A 173 26.33 -13.40 -6.22
CA GLN A 173 26.40 -14.70 -5.54
C GLN A 173 26.06 -15.88 -6.46
N THR A 174 25.10 -15.74 -7.37
CA THR A 174 24.70 -16.83 -8.29
C THR A 174 25.76 -17.17 -9.36
N ARG A 175 26.78 -16.32 -9.55
CA ARG A 175 27.90 -16.60 -10.47
C ARG A 175 29.06 -17.38 -9.84
N ALA A 176 29.09 -17.52 -8.51
CA ALA A 176 30.19 -18.19 -7.81
C ALA A 176 29.98 -19.70 -7.59
N GLU A 177 28.78 -20.23 -7.85
CA GLU A 177 28.47 -21.67 -7.70
C GLU A 177 28.48 -22.45 -9.02
N GLY A 178 28.97 -21.83 -10.11
CA GLY A 178 28.93 -22.40 -11.47
C GLY A 178 30.29 -22.66 -12.12
N GLU A 179 31.38 -22.67 -11.35
CA GLU A 179 32.71 -23.07 -11.84
C GLU A 179 33.32 -24.11 -10.91
N LEU A 180 32.96 -25.39 -11.14
CA LEU A 180 33.75 -26.59 -10.84
C LEU A 180 33.34 -27.71 -11.79
#